data_AF-A0AAD9T0L7-F1
#
_entry.id   AF-A0AAD9T0L7-F1
#
_cell.length_a   1.000
_cell.length_b   1.000
_cell.length_c   1.000
_cell.angle_alpha   90.00
_cell.angle_beta   90.00
_cell.angle_gamma   90.00
#
_symmetry.space_group_name_H-M   'P 1'
#
loop_
_entity.id
_entity.type
_entity.pdbx_description
1 polymer ?
#
loop_
_entity_poly.entity_id
_entity_poly.type
_entity_poly.pdbx_seq_one_letter_code
_entity_poly.pdbx_strand_id
1 'polypeptide(L)'
;MHSILSLSGTSRTSFLRNSIVNSASRHYGTMAAATNLQSYKFNHSMIRVKDPKESIKFYEFLGMKMIRKIEQPEANFDLYFLGYDSPKAVSHGNHFSDREGLIELTHNYGTENNPEYKVSSGNSEPNKGFGHTCISVDNIQAACQRIEDAGYKFQKRLTDGRMRSIAFALDPDGYWVEIIGQNAVDKTEGVKTTDLSTYRMNHTMIRIKDHKKSLNFYKEVFGMTLLRTSENKDANFNLYFLGYPGEKGAPTSSANGVNPTADREGLLELTWNYGTEKDAEFKYHNGNDEPQGFGHICISVDDLDAACKRFEELGVNWKKRLTEGRMKTVAFILDPDNYWIEVIQNEKLKSRANW
;
A
#
# COMPACT_ATOMS: atom_id res chain seq x y z
N MET A 1 57.70 -70.85 -13.29
CA MET A 1 59.06 -71.27 -12.88
C MET A 1 60.05 -70.33 -13.54
N HIS A 2 61.13 -69.98 -12.82
CA HIS A 2 62.16 -68.96 -13.11
C HIS A 2 61.72 -67.50 -12.83
N SER A 3 62.47 -66.68 -12.10
CA SER A 3 63.66 -66.91 -11.27
C SER A 3 63.77 -65.77 -10.25
N ILE A 4 64.37 -66.10 -9.11
CA ILE A 4 64.64 -65.27 -7.95
C ILE A 4 65.85 -64.37 -8.23
N LEU A 5 65.83 -63.13 -7.72
CA LEU A 5 67.02 -62.43 -7.23
C LEU A 5 66.61 -61.51 -6.08
N SER A 6 67.11 -61.85 -4.89
CA SER A 6 67.11 -61.04 -3.68
C SER A 6 68.35 -60.15 -3.65
N LEU A 7 68.28 -59.01 -2.97
CA LEU A 7 69.23 -58.60 -1.91
C LEU A 7 68.81 -57.28 -1.23
N SER A 8 68.59 -57.42 0.07
CA SER A 8 68.76 -56.51 1.22
C SER A 8 69.01 -55.00 1.03
N GLY A 9 68.28 -54.20 1.81
CA GLY A 9 68.66 -52.83 2.20
C GLY A 9 67.72 -52.25 3.25
N THR A 10 68.23 -52.09 4.47
CA THR A 10 67.54 -51.69 5.71
C THR A 10 67.12 -50.20 5.80
N SER A 11 66.00 -49.98 6.49
CA SER A 11 65.65 -48.85 7.38
C SER A 11 65.66 -47.43 6.82
N ARG A 12 64.46 -46.82 6.73
CA ARG A 12 64.12 -45.58 7.47
C ARG A 12 62.64 -45.23 7.25
N THR A 13 61.93 -45.10 8.35
CA THR A 13 60.61 -44.46 8.47
C THR A 13 60.70 -42.99 8.09
N SER A 14 59.90 -42.54 7.11
CA SER A 14 59.45 -41.15 7.03
C SER A 14 58.02 -41.09 6.51
N PHE A 15 57.10 -40.78 7.42
CA PHE A 15 55.76 -40.31 7.08
C PHE A 15 55.90 -38.91 6.48
N LEU A 16 55.76 -38.79 5.16
CA LEU A 16 55.51 -37.50 4.52
C LEU A 16 54.03 -37.17 4.68
N ARG A 17 53.74 -36.36 5.71
CA ARG A 17 52.51 -35.58 5.81
C ARG A 17 52.46 -34.63 4.61
N ASN A 18 51.49 -34.81 3.73
CA ASN A 18 51.04 -33.76 2.83
C ASN A 18 50.39 -32.65 3.68
N SER A 19 51.15 -31.62 3.94
CA SER A 19 50.66 -30.29 4.31
C SER A 19 51.07 -29.33 3.21
N ILE A 20 50.12 -28.52 2.72
CA ILE A 20 50.24 -27.25 1.97
C ILE A 20 49.04 -27.21 1.02
N VAL A 21 48.14 -26.22 0.97
CA VAL A 21 47.82 -25.04 1.77
C VAL A 21 46.32 -24.83 1.53
N ASN A 22 45.58 -24.61 2.61
CA ASN A 22 44.16 -24.27 2.56
C ASN A 22 44.06 -22.81 2.06
N SER A 23 43.83 -22.56 0.76
CA SER A 23 43.46 -21.22 0.30
C SER A 23 41.98 -21.00 0.57
N ALA A 24 41.63 -20.85 1.84
CA ALA A 24 40.36 -20.26 2.21
C ALA A 24 40.42 -18.78 1.80
N SER A 25 39.98 -18.48 0.57
CA SER A 25 39.56 -17.12 0.27
C SER A 25 38.36 -16.84 1.16
N ARG A 26 38.59 -16.24 2.32
CA ARG A 26 37.53 -15.56 3.07
C ARG A 26 37.10 -14.39 2.19
N HIS A 27 36.15 -14.67 1.31
CA HIS A 27 35.23 -13.64 0.87
C HIS A 27 34.50 -13.19 2.15
N TYR A 28 35.00 -12.12 2.76
CA TYR A 28 34.14 -11.24 3.55
C TYR A 28 33.21 -10.54 2.57
N GLY A 29 32.34 -11.31 1.91
CA GLY A 29 31.09 -10.76 1.42
C GLY A 29 30.38 -10.31 2.67
N THR A 30 30.24 -9.00 2.83
CA THR A 30 29.25 -8.43 3.75
C THR A 30 27.96 -9.21 3.53
N MET A 31 27.50 -9.96 4.53
CA MET A 31 26.15 -10.52 4.47
C MET A 31 25.25 -9.31 4.28
N ALA A 32 24.63 -9.19 3.10
CA ALA A 32 23.65 -8.14 2.87
C ALA A 32 22.63 -8.24 3.99
N ALA A 33 22.45 -7.15 4.75
CA ALA A 33 21.53 -7.14 5.87
C ALA A 33 20.13 -7.55 5.36
N ALA A 34 19.48 -8.46 6.06
CA ALA A 34 18.09 -8.80 5.75
C ALA A 34 17.22 -7.57 5.97
N THR A 35 16.24 -7.36 5.08
CA THR A 35 15.26 -6.28 5.24
C THR A 35 14.44 -6.46 6.53
N ASN A 36 14.15 -5.35 7.21
CA ASN A 36 13.34 -5.32 8.41
C ASN A 36 11.88 -5.00 8.08
N LEU A 37 11.03 -6.03 8.05
CA LEU A 37 9.59 -5.87 7.75
C LEU A 37 8.84 -4.95 8.74
N GLN A 38 9.34 -4.75 9.97
CA GLN A 38 8.72 -3.86 10.95
C GLN A 38 8.94 -2.37 10.64
N SER A 39 9.85 -2.07 9.72
CA SER A 39 10.13 -0.70 9.27
C SER A 39 9.30 -0.27 8.06
N TYR A 40 8.58 -1.22 7.43
CA TYR A 40 7.80 -0.96 6.24
C TYR A 40 6.61 -0.06 6.56
N LYS A 41 6.15 0.69 5.57
CA LYS A 41 4.98 1.57 5.67
C LYS A 41 4.08 1.42 4.46
N PHE A 42 2.77 1.45 4.67
CA PHE A 42 1.82 1.62 3.59
C PHE A 42 1.84 3.10 3.18
N ASN A 43 2.62 3.42 2.16
CA ASN A 43 2.98 4.78 1.85
C ASN A 43 1.85 5.54 1.16
N HIS A 44 1.38 5.04 0.01
CA HIS A 44 0.41 5.77 -0.78
C HIS A 44 -0.50 4.86 -1.59
N SER A 45 -1.58 5.45 -2.11
CA SER A 45 -2.48 4.84 -3.07
C SER A 45 -2.59 5.75 -4.28
N MET A 46 -2.26 5.20 -5.44
CA MET A 46 -2.25 5.94 -6.69
C MET A 46 -3.58 5.77 -7.42
N ILE A 47 -4.14 6.90 -7.84
CA ILE A 47 -5.28 6.97 -8.75
C ILE A 47 -4.94 7.88 -9.93
N ARG A 48 -5.39 7.49 -11.12
CA ARG A 48 -5.39 8.39 -12.28
C ARG A 48 -6.51 9.40 -12.13
N VAL A 49 -6.23 10.66 -12.45
CA VAL A 49 -7.21 11.76 -12.43
C VAL A 49 -7.27 12.45 -13.78
N LYS A 50 -8.43 13.01 -14.10
CA LYS A 50 -8.63 13.78 -15.33
C LYS A 50 -8.01 15.17 -15.25
N ASP A 51 -8.33 15.92 -14.19
CA ASP A 51 -7.81 17.27 -13.98
C ASP A 51 -7.23 17.37 -12.56
N PRO A 52 -5.89 17.46 -12.43
CA PRO A 52 -5.26 17.53 -11.13
C PRO A 52 -5.69 18.78 -10.35
N LYS A 53 -6.11 19.88 -11.01
CA LYS A 53 -6.55 21.10 -10.32
C LYS A 53 -7.81 20.85 -9.50
N GLU A 54 -8.79 20.17 -10.09
CA GLU A 54 -10.04 19.85 -9.41
C GLU A 54 -9.82 18.81 -8.31
N SER A 55 -9.01 17.78 -8.59
CA SER A 55 -8.71 16.73 -7.61
C SER A 55 -7.89 17.26 -6.42
N ILE A 56 -6.86 18.08 -6.65
CA ILE A 56 -6.10 18.76 -5.59
C ILE A 56 -7.04 19.63 -4.73
N LYS A 57 -7.88 20.46 -5.36
CA LYS A 57 -8.85 21.31 -4.64
C LYS A 57 -9.80 20.50 -3.74
N PHE A 58 -10.26 19.35 -4.22
CA PHE A 58 -11.11 18.45 -3.45
C PHE A 58 -10.38 17.89 -2.21
N TYR A 59 -9.18 17.34 -2.39
CA TYR A 59 -8.43 16.76 -1.28
C TYR A 59 -7.89 17.81 -0.29
N GLU A 60 -7.52 19.00 -0.76
CA GLU A 60 -7.19 20.14 0.11
C GLU A 60 -8.41 20.63 0.90
N PHE A 61 -9.61 20.61 0.32
CA PHE A 61 -10.85 20.87 1.05
C PHE A 61 -11.07 19.84 2.18
N LEU A 62 -10.64 18.59 1.99
CA LEU A 62 -10.66 17.56 3.03
C LEU A 62 -9.46 17.63 3.99
N GLY A 63 -8.66 18.70 3.93
CA GLY A 63 -7.58 19.00 4.88
C GLY A 63 -6.22 18.43 4.53
N MET A 64 -6.06 17.79 3.36
CA MET A 64 -4.74 17.35 2.89
C MET A 64 -3.92 18.54 2.40
N LYS A 65 -2.59 18.36 2.32
CA LYS A 65 -1.66 19.26 1.65
C LYS A 65 -0.92 18.53 0.55
N MET A 66 -0.52 19.27 -0.47
CA MET A 66 0.46 18.77 -1.44
C MET A 66 1.81 18.59 -0.76
N ILE A 67 2.22 17.34 -0.59
CA ILE A 67 3.49 16.94 0.03
C ILE A 67 4.62 16.97 -0.98
N ARG A 68 4.35 16.53 -2.21
CA ARG A 68 5.32 16.48 -3.29
C ARG A 68 4.62 16.57 -4.64
N LYS A 69 5.25 17.25 -5.59
CA LYS A 69 4.98 17.12 -7.02
C LYS A 69 6.21 16.52 -7.69
N ILE A 70 6.01 15.57 -8.60
CA ILE A 70 7.06 15.05 -9.48
C ILE A 70 6.60 15.28 -10.92
N GLU A 71 7.39 16.03 -11.68
CA GLU A 71 7.08 16.34 -13.07
C GLU A 71 7.79 15.34 -14.00
N GLN A 72 7.07 14.78 -14.97
CA GLN A 72 7.62 13.85 -15.96
C GLN A 72 7.26 14.29 -17.39
N PRO A 73 7.72 15.48 -17.84
CA PRO A 73 7.35 16.03 -19.14
C PRO A 73 7.77 15.13 -20.31
N GLU A 74 8.91 14.43 -20.19
CA GLU A 74 9.36 13.47 -21.19
C GLU A 74 8.46 12.23 -21.31
N ALA A 75 7.69 11.92 -20.27
CA ALA A 75 6.76 10.80 -20.23
C ALA A 75 5.29 11.23 -20.33
N ASN A 76 5.02 12.53 -20.50
CA ASN A 76 3.69 13.14 -20.61
C ASN A 76 2.75 12.87 -19.41
N PHE A 77 3.30 12.86 -18.19
CA PHE A 77 2.48 12.83 -16.98
C PHE A 77 3.13 13.60 -15.83
N ASP A 78 2.34 13.99 -14.83
CA ASP A 78 2.79 14.52 -13.55
C ASP A 78 2.20 13.69 -12.40
N LEU A 79 2.95 13.62 -11.29
CA LEU A 79 2.52 12.98 -10.05
C LEU A 79 2.34 14.03 -8.94
N TYR A 80 1.26 13.92 -8.19
CA TYR A 80 0.94 14.81 -7.08
C TYR A 80 0.63 13.97 -5.84
N PHE A 81 1.47 14.10 -4.81
CA PHE A 81 1.32 13.36 -3.56
C PHE A 81 0.63 14.26 -2.54
N LEU A 82 -0.56 13.90 -2.11
CA LEU A 82 -1.33 14.60 -1.09
C LEU A 82 -1.44 13.77 0.18
N GLY A 83 -1.38 14.43 1.33
CA GLY A 83 -1.55 13.77 2.62
C GLY A 83 -1.75 14.76 3.75
N TYR A 84 -2.01 14.25 4.95
CA TYR A 84 -2.14 15.09 6.14
C TYR A 84 -0.76 15.50 6.66
N ASP A 85 -0.63 16.79 6.95
CA ASP A 85 0.63 17.40 7.41
C ASP A 85 0.38 18.49 8.47
N SER A 86 -0.72 18.39 9.19
CA SER A 86 -0.94 19.21 10.38
C SER A 86 0.02 18.78 11.50
N PRO A 87 0.25 19.61 12.54
CA PRO A 87 1.03 19.19 13.71
C PRO A 87 0.48 17.96 14.46
N LYS A 88 -0.78 17.54 14.20
CA LYS A 88 -1.41 16.34 14.77
C LYS A 88 -1.34 15.13 13.82
N ALA A 89 -0.91 15.31 12.57
CA ALA A 89 -0.78 14.23 11.60
C ALA A 89 0.35 13.27 12.02
N VAL A 90 0.17 11.96 11.75
CA VAL A 90 1.17 10.93 12.12
C VAL A 90 2.51 11.19 11.44
N SER A 91 2.42 11.61 10.18
CA SER A 91 3.58 11.79 9.30
C SER A 91 4.04 13.26 9.20
N HIS A 92 3.68 14.12 10.16
CA HIS A 92 3.96 15.56 10.09
C HIS A 92 5.44 15.86 9.86
N GLY A 93 5.74 16.63 8.82
CA GLY A 93 7.10 17.04 8.47
C GLY A 93 7.99 15.94 7.90
N ASN A 94 7.51 14.70 7.79
CA ASN A 94 8.30 13.60 7.23
C ASN A 94 8.45 13.73 5.70
N HIS A 95 9.58 13.25 5.17
CA HIS A 95 9.78 13.08 3.73
C HIS A 95 8.69 12.19 3.12
N PHE A 96 8.27 12.39 1.86
CA PHE A 96 7.10 11.69 1.27
C PHE A 96 7.21 10.15 1.34
N SER A 97 8.42 9.60 1.19
CA SER A 97 8.68 8.15 1.32
C SER A 97 8.63 7.62 2.77
N ASP A 98 8.66 8.50 3.77
CA ASP A 98 8.59 8.19 5.21
C ASP A 98 7.21 8.49 5.81
N ARG A 99 6.16 8.45 4.98
CA ARG A 99 4.77 8.72 5.38
C ARG A 99 3.92 7.47 5.24
N GLU A 100 2.80 7.48 5.94
CA GLU A 100 1.69 6.55 5.72
C GLU A 100 0.52 7.32 5.10
N GLY A 101 -0.31 6.64 4.32
CA GLY A 101 -1.60 7.19 3.88
C GLY A 101 -1.51 8.45 3.03
N LEU A 102 -0.71 8.44 1.94
CA LEU A 102 -0.82 9.47 0.90
C LEU A 102 -1.77 9.04 -0.21
N ILE A 103 -2.31 10.02 -0.91
CA ILE A 103 -2.95 9.85 -2.21
C ILE A 103 -1.96 10.35 -3.26
N GLU A 104 -1.59 9.49 -4.20
CA GLU A 104 -0.87 9.88 -5.39
C GLU A 104 -1.87 10.09 -6.53
N LEU A 105 -1.93 11.29 -7.06
CA LEU A 105 -2.68 11.59 -8.27
C LEU A 105 -1.72 11.54 -9.45
N THR A 106 -2.02 10.70 -10.44
CA THR A 106 -1.31 10.73 -11.72
C THR A 106 -2.19 11.40 -12.76
N HIS A 107 -1.65 12.44 -13.37
CA HIS A 107 -2.31 13.15 -14.45
C HIS A 107 -1.53 12.91 -15.74
N ASN A 108 -2.17 12.29 -16.72
CA ASN A 108 -1.63 12.20 -18.08
C ASN A 108 -1.99 13.49 -18.84
N TYR A 109 -1.02 14.11 -19.49
CA TYR A 109 -1.21 15.43 -20.11
C TYR A 109 -2.30 15.41 -21.17
N GLY A 110 -3.15 16.45 -21.17
CA GLY A 110 -4.23 16.64 -22.14
C GLY A 110 -5.55 15.97 -21.74
N THR A 111 -5.57 15.09 -20.73
CA THR A 111 -6.81 14.46 -20.24
C THR A 111 -7.81 15.47 -19.68
N GLU A 112 -7.33 16.57 -19.08
CA GLU A 112 -8.12 17.68 -18.54
C GLU A 112 -8.92 18.41 -19.62
N ASN A 113 -8.41 18.42 -20.86
CA ASN A 113 -9.04 19.05 -22.02
C ASN A 113 -9.89 18.08 -22.84
N ASN A 114 -9.91 16.79 -22.51
CA ASN A 114 -10.64 15.77 -23.25
C ASN A 114 -12.02 15.52 -22.60
N PRO A 115 -13.15 15.92 -23.21
CA PRO A 115 -14.48 15.70 -22.63
C PRO A 115 -14.83 14.21 -22.52
N GLU A 116 -14.27 13.36 -23.38
CA GLU A 116 -14.55 11.91 -23.42
C GLU A 116 -13.66 11.11 -22.47
N TYR A 117 -12.56 11.69 -21.96
CA TYR A 117 -11.71 11.00 -21.01
C TYR A 117 -12.45 10.76 -19.69
N LYS A 118 -12.47 9.50 -19.26
CA LYS A 118 -13.04 9.02 -18.01
C LYS A 118 -12.14 7.95 -17.44
N VAL A 119 -11.98 7.96 -16.13
CA VAL A 119 -11.33 6.88 -15.39
C VAL A 119 -12.36 5.85 -14.92
N SER A 120 -11.90 4.62 -14.73
CA SER A 120 -12.68 3.58 -14.07
C SER A 120 -12.52 3.70 -12.56
N SER A 121 -13.60 4.05 -11.86
CA SER A 121 -13.57 4.17 -10.40
C SER A 121 -13.45 2.83 -9.66
N GLY A 122 -13.52 1.70 -10.37
CA GLY A 122 -13.46 0.35 -9.77
C GLY A 122 -14.76 -0.10 -9.09
N ASN A 123 -15.84 0.69 -9.16
CA ASN A 123 -17.11 0.38 -8.46
C ASN A 123 -18.28 -0.02 -9.38
N SER A 124 -18.08 0.01 -10.69
CA SER A 124 -19.12 -0.31 -11.69
C SER A 124 -18.75 -1.57 -12.46
N GLU A 125 -19.76 -2.38 -12.81
CA GLU A 125 -19.56 -3.49 -13.74
C GLU A 125 -19.22 -2.99 -15.15
N PRO A 126 -18.40 -3.73 -15.92
CA PRO A 126 -17.74 -4.99 -15.56
C PRO A 126 -16.41 -4.81 -14.79
N ASN A 127 -16.03 -3.57 -14.45
CA ASN A 127 -14.68 -3.22 -14.01
C ASN A 127 -14.57 -3.07 -12.48
N LYS A 128 -15.23 -3.94 -11.72
CA LYS A 128 -15.12 -3.88 -10.26
C LYS A 128 -13.72 -4.27 -9.80
N GLY A 129 -13.16 -3.55 -8.84
CA GLY A 129 -11.86 -3.85 -8.25
C GLY A 129 -11.56 -2.94 -7.08
N PHE A 130 -10.88 -1.82 -7.34
CA PHE A 130 -10.72 -0.74 -6.36
C PHE A 130 -12.07 -0.31 -5.77
N GLY A 131 -12.14 -0.20 -4.44
CA GLY A 131 -13.34 0.19 -3.72
C GLY A 131 -13.35 1.68 -3.44
N HIS A 132 -12.46 2.11 -2.56
CA HIS A 132 -12.45 3.49 -2.06
C HIS A 132 -11.13 3.80 -1.36
N THR A 133 -10.85 5.08 -1.20
CA THR A 133 -9.99 5.54 -0.11
C THR A 133 -10.87 6.01 1.04
N CYS A 134 -10.33 6.04 2.26
CA CYS A 134 -11.08 6.44 3.44
C CYS A 134 -10.36 7.53 4.20
N ILE A 135 -11.15 8.51 4.65
CA ILE A 135 -10.70 9.57 5.54
C ILE A 135 -11.45 9.43 6.86
N SER A 136 -10.70 9.30 7.95
CA SER A 136 -11.28 9.36 9.28
C SER A 136 -11.26 10.79 9.83
N VAL A 137 -12.37 11.19 10.45
CA VAL A 137 -12.61 12.57 10.89
C VAL A 137 -12.99 12.59 12.38
N ASP A 138 -12.71 13.68 13.09
CA ASP A 138 -13.12 13.84 14.48
C ASP A 138 -14.64 13.83 14.65
N ASN A 139 -15.37 14.39 13.68
CA ASN A 139 -16.84 14.51 13.70
C ASN A 139 -17.42 14.28 12.30
N ILE A 140 -18.00 13.10 12.07
CA ILE A 140 -18.56 12.71 10.77
C ILE A 140 -19.75 13.57 10.34
N GLN A 141 -20.60 14.00 11.29
CA GLN A 141 -21.76 14.82 10.97
C GLN A 141 -21.35 16.20 10.45
N ALA A 142 -20.47 16.88 11.18
CA ALA A 142 -19.96 18.21 10.77
C ALA A 142 -19.10 18.13 9.50
N ALA A 143 -18.30 17.06 9.35
CA ALA A 143 -17.54 16.80 8.12
C ALA A 143 -18.45 16.63 6.90
N CYS A 144 -19.48 15.77 7.00
CA CYS A 144 -20.42 15.54 5.91
C CYS A 144 -21.20 16.81 5.56
N GLN A 145 -21.62 17.59 6.56
CA GLN A 145 -22.28 18.87 6.32
C GLN A 145 -21.38 19.84 5.55
N ARG A 146 -20.10 19.97 5.94
CA ARG A 146 -19.13 20.78 5.18
C ARG A 146 -19.02 20.35 3.73
N ILE A 147 -18.90 19.04 3.48
CA ILE A 147 -18.78 18.47 2.13
C ILE A 147 -20.02 18.81 1.30
N GLU A 148 -21.22 18.67 1.89
CA GLU A 148 -22.48 19.01 1.25
C GLU A 148 -22.63 20.52 0.98
N ASP A 149 -22.31 21.36 1.94
CA ASP A 149 -22.37 22.83 1.82
C ASP A 149 -21.43 23.35 0.73
N ALA A 150 -20.29 22.68 0.52
CA ALA A 150 -19.36 22.98 -0.56
C ALA A 150 -19.84 22.47 -1.94
N GLY A 151 -20.95 21.74 -2.00
CA GLY A 151 -21.55 21.24 -3.23
C GLY A 151 -20.93 19.94 -3.76
N TYR A 152 -20.09 19.25 -2.98
CA TYR A 152 -19.55 17.96 -3.38
C TYR A 152 -20.61 16.86 -3.33
N LYS A 153 -20.49 15.92 -4.26
CA LYS A 153 -21.48 14.84 -4.41
C LYS A 153 -21.19 13.71 -3.43
N PHE A 154 -22.24 12.95 -3.12
CA PHE A 154 -22.15 11.72 -2.35
C PHE A 154 -22.64 10.55 -3.18
N GLN A 155 -21.97 9.42 -3.07
CA GLN A 155 -22.52 8.12 -3.43
C GLN A 155 -23.52 7.65 -2.36
N LYS A 156 -23.18 7.89 -1.09
CA LYS A 156 -24.04 7.60 0.07
C LYS A 156 -23.88 8.71 1.08
N ARG A 157 -24.96 9.42 1.37
CA ARG A 157 -25.01 10.42 2.43
C ARG A 157 -25.06 9.75 3.80
N LEU A 158 -24.72 10.52 4.83
CA LEU A 158 -24.91 10.08 6.21
C LEU A 158 -26.39 9.83 6.53
N THR A 159 -27.28 10.59 5.89
CA THR A 159 -28.76 10.53 6.00
C THR A 159 -29.40 9.42 5.17
N ASP A 160 -28.64 8.71 4.34
CA ASP A 160 -29.15 7.58 3.55
C ASP A 160 -29.16 6.28 4.36
N GLY A 161 -30.28 5.54 4.25
CA GLY A 161 -30.45 4.25 4.92
C GLY A 161 -30.49 4.34 6.46
N ARG A 162 -30.23 3.22 7.13
CA ARG A 162 -30.20 3.13 8.61
C ARG A 162 -28.82 3.35 9.21
N MET A 163 -27.75 3.13 8.45
CA MET A 163 -26.37 3.25 8.93
C MET A 163 -25.92 4.71 8.93
N ARG A 164 -25.75 5.28 10.13
CA ARG A 164 -25.39 6.68 10.39
C ARG A 164 -23.93 6.91 10.77
N SER A 165 -23.08 5.89 10.66
CA SER A 165 -21.66 5.94 11.03
C SER A 165 -20.71 5.99 9.83
N ILE A 166 -21.24 6.10 8.61
CA ILE A 166 -20.48 6.08 7.37
C ILE A 166 -21.14 6.91 6.27
N ALA A 167 -20.33 7.57 5.46
CA ALA A 167 -20.72 8.24 4.23
C ALA A 167 -19.67 8.00 3.14
N PHE A 168 -20.06 8.16 1.88
CA PHE A 168 -19.15 8.08 0.73
C PHE A 168 -19.30 9.34 -0.11
N ALA A 169 -18.34 10.25 0.00
CA ALA A 169 -18.21 11.38 -0.91
C ALA A 169 -17.67 10.89 -2.27
N LEU A 170 -17.95 11.63 -3.32
CA LEU A 170 -17.37 11.41 -4.65
C LEU A 170 -16.33 12.49 -4.90
N ASP A 171 -15.12 12.07 -5.25
CA ASP A 171 -14.11 12.98 -5.79
C ASP A 171 -14.51 13.46 -7.21
N PRO A 172 -13.77 14.40 -7.82
CA PRO A 172 -14.11 14.95 -9.13
C PRO A 172 -14.19 13.91 -10.27
N ASP A 173 -13.45 12.80 -10.14
CA ASP A 173 -13.40 11.72 -11.11
C ASP A 173 -14.39 10.58 -10.80
N GLY A 174 -15.10 10.66 -9.67
CA GLY A 174 -16.12 9.69 -9.24
C GLY A 174 -15.57 8.51 -8.44
N TYR A 175 -14.32 8.58 -7.96
CA TYR A 175 -13.83 7.66 -6.94
C TYR A 175 -14.56 7.89 -5.63
N TRP A 176 -14.79 6.81 -4.90
CA TRP A 176 -15.46 6.87 -3.61
C TRP A 176 -14.44 7.22 -2.54
N VAL A 177 -14.77 8.21 -1.73
CA VAL A 177 -14.03 8.59 -0.53
C VAL A 177 -14.93 8.32 0.67
N GLU A 178 -14.66 7.22 1.36
CA GLU A 178 -15.34 6.85 2.59
C GLU A 178 -14.99 7.83 3.70
N ILE A 179 -15.99 8.26 4.46
CA ILE A 179 -15.83 9.12 5.63
C ILE A 179 -16.30 8.34 6.85
N ILE A 180 -15.41 8.18 7.83
CA ILE A 180 -15.69 7.50 9.11
C ILE A 180 -15.35 8.40 10.30
N GLY A 181 -16.06 8.23 11.41
CA GLY A 181 -15.77 8.95 12.65
C GLY A 181 -14.69 8.30 13.50
N GLN A 182 -13.76 9.11 14.04
CA GLN A 182 -12.85 8.73 15.12
C GLN A 182 -13.55 8.70 16.50
N ASN A 183 -14.72 9.33 16.59
CA ASN A 183 -15.59 9.36 17.75
C ASN A 183 -16.97 8.81 17.39
N ALA A 184 -17.66 8.20 18.36
CA ALA A 184 -19.01 7.70 18.16
C ALA A 184 -19.97 8.86 17.85
N VAL A 185 -20.95 8.58 16.97
CA VAL A 185 -21.87 9.58 16.39
C VAL A 185 -22.66 10.31 17.49
N ASP A 186 -23.10 9.58 18.51
CA ASP A 186 -23.82 10.11 19.68
C ASP A 186 -22.96 11.06 20.53
N LYS A 187 -21.64 10.83 20.58
CA LYS A 187 -20.72 11.68 21.35
C LYS A 187 -20.40 13.02 20.68
N THR A 188 -20.60 13.10 19.36
CA THR A 188 -20.36 14.32 18.57
C THR A 188 -21.65 15.02 18.16
N GLU A 189 -22.80 14.55 18.64
CA GLU A 189 -24.10 15.12 18.33
C GLU A 189 -24.17 16.61 18.75
N GLY A 190 -24.75 17.43 17.89
CA GLY A 190 -24.88 18.87 18.11
C GLY A 190 -23.64 19.71 17.81
N VAL A 191 -22.44 19.13 17.76
CA VAL A 191 -21.22 19.83 17.36
C VAL A 191 -21.26 20.14 15.86
N LYS A 192 -21.13 21.42 15.50
CA LYS A 192 -21.31 21.93 14.12
C LYS A 192 -20.02 22.16 13.35
N THR A 193 -18.88 21.98 14.00
CA THR A 193 -17.56 22.15 13.40
C THR A 193 -16.77 20.84 13.49
N THR A 194 -15.71 20.76 12.69
CA THR A 194 -14.83 19.61 12.59
C THR A 194 -13.40 20.13 12.44
N ASP A 195 -12.45 19.51 13.12
CA ASP A 195 -11.05 19.93 13.11
C ASP A 195 -10.27 19.16 12.04
N LEU A 196 -10.06 19.79 10.88
CA LEU A 196 -9.28 19.23 9.78
C LEU A 196 -7.87 18.77 10.19
N SER A 197 -7.28 19.34 11.26
CA SER A 197 -5.97 18.92 11.72
C SER A 197 -5.97 17.50 12.29
N THR A 198 -7.13 16.97 12.66
CA THR A 198 -7.27 15.60 13.21
C THR A 198 -7.53 14.53 12.17
N TYR A 199 -7.80 14.93 10.92
CA TYR A 199 -8.18 14.00 9.86
C TYR A 199 -6.99 13.09 9.49
N ARG A 200 -7.30 11.89 9.00
CA ARG A 200 -6.30 10.88 8.60
C ARG A 200 -6.75 10.20 7.33
N MET A 201 -5.81 9.87 6.44
CA MET A 201 -6.06 8.95 5.33
C MET A 201 -5.98 7.55 5.93
N ASN A 202 -7.14 7.01 6.29
CA ASN A 202 -7.23 5.83 7.12
C ASN A 202 -6.86 4.56 6.36
N HIS A 203 -7.52 4.32 5.23
CA HIS A 203 -7.32 3.10 4.47
C HIS A 203 -7.61 3.25 2.99
N THR A 204 -7.10 2.28 2.22
CA THR A 204 -7.44 2.02 0.84
C THR A 204 -8.07 0.65 0.72
N MET A 205 -9.24 0.58 0.08
CA MET A 205 -9.98 -0.64 -0.12
C MET A 205 -9.81 -1.19 -1.53
N ILE A 206 -9.45 -2.46 -1.63
CA ILE A 206 -9.49 -3.24 -2.85
C ILE A 206 -10.32 -4.51 -2.66
N ARG A 207 -11.03 -4.93 -3.70
CA ARG A 207 -11.73 -6.21 -3.70
C ARG A 207 -10.80 -7.32 -4.13
N ILE A 208 -10.90 -8.46 -3.44
CA ILE A 208 -10.04 -9.63 -3.65
C ILE A 208 -10.86 -10.90 -3.87
N LYS A 209 -10.36 -11.78 -4.73
CA LYS A 209 -11.04 -13.03 -5.08
C LYS A 209 -10.99 -14.04 -3.94
N ASP A 210 -9.83 -14.22 -3.32
CA ASP A 210 -9.58 -15.27 -2.32
C ASP A 210 -8.89 -14.68 -1.08
N HIS A 211 -9.66 -14.46 -0.02
CA HIS A 211 -9.16 -13.92 1.25
C HIS A 211 -7.98 -14.69 1.83
N LYS A 212 -7.90 -16.02 1.68
CA LYS A 212 -6.78 -16.78 2.26
C LYS A 212 -5.49 -16.49 1.53
N LYS A 213 -5.54 -16.46 0.20
CA LYS A 213 -4.36 -16.14 -0.64
C LYS A 213 -3.90 -14.71 -0.40
N SER A 214 -4.81 -13.74 -0.42
CA SER A 214 -4.45 -12.33 -0.23
C SER A 214 -3.95 -12.07 1.19
N LEU A 215 -4.60 -12.60 2.23
CA LEU A 215 -4.11 -12.47 3.62
C LEU A 215 -2.72 -13.08 3.79
N ASN A 216 -2.48 -14.28 3.25
CA ASN A 216 -1.16 -14.92 3.31
C ASN A 216 -0.12 -14.08 2.57
N PHE A 217 -0.45 -13.58 1.38
CA PHE A 217 0.45 -12.75 0.59
C PHE A 217 0.87 -11.48 1.35
N TYR A 218 -0.07 -10.68 1.84
CA TYR A 218 0.27 -9.43 2.53
C TYR A 218 0.99 -9.63 3.86
N LYS A 219 0.69 -10.73 4.58
CA LYS A 219 1.40 -11.08 5.81
C LYS A 219 2.82 -11.59 5.55
N GLU A 220 2.98 -12.56 4.65
CA GLU A 220 4.25 -13.24 4.45
C GLU A 220 5.20 -12.47 3.52
N VAL A 221 4.68 -11.80 2.49
CA VAL A 221 5.50 -11.02 1.54
C VAL A 221 5.83 -9.66 2.13
N PHE A 222 4.84 -8.94 2.65
CA PHE A 222 5.00 -7.54 3.08
C PHE A 222 5.05 -7.35 4.59
N GLY A 223 4.91 -8.40 5.39
CA GLY A 223 4.99 -8.31 6.86
C GLY A 223 3.81 -7.59 7.52
N MET A 224 2.70 -7.39 6.80
CA MET A 224 1.55 -6.70 7.36
C MET A 224 0.87 -7.53 8.46
N THR A 225 0.31 -6.83 9.45
CA THR A 225 -0.50 -7.44 10.50
C THR A 225 -1.99 -7.26 10.18
N LEU A 226 -2.79 -8.32 10.35
CA LEU A 226 -4.25 -8.21 10.33
C LEU A 226 -4.70 -7.51 11.63
N LEU A 227 -5.16 -6.26 11.51
CA LEU A 227 -5.54 -5.41 12.65
C LEU A 227 -7.03 -5.51 12.99
N ARG A 228 -7.88 -5.79 12.01
CA ARG A 228 -9.32 -5.93 12.21
C ARG A 228 -9.93 -6.82 11.14
N THR A 229 -10.89 -7.64 11.55
CA THR A 229 -11.84 -8.32 10.66
C THR A 229 -13.25 -7.79 10.95
N SER A 230 -14.01 -7.52 9.90
CA SER A 230 -15.45 -7.21 9.99
C SER A 230 -16.21 -8.27 9.20
N GLU A 231 -16.89 -9.18 9.90
CA GLU A 231 -17.71 -10.20 9.27
C GLU A 231 -19.12 -9.66 8.99
N ASN A 232 -19.57 -9.73 7.73
CA ASN A 232 -20.90 -9.28 7.32
C ASN A 232 -21.64 -10.45 6.63
N LYS A 233 -21.86 -11.54 7.37
CA LYS A 233 -22.44 -12.80 6.87
C LYS A 233 -23.78 -12.58 6.16
N ASP A 234 -24.65 -11.78 6.75
CA ASP A 234 -25.99 -11.49 6.18
C ASP A 234 -25.92 -10.71 4.86
N ALA A 235 -24.81 -10.01 4.60
CA ALA A 235 -24.56 -9.28 3.37
C ALA A 235 -23.60 -10.01 2.40
N ASN A 236 -23.20 -11.25 2.73
CA ASN A 236 -22.31 -12.11 1.92
C ASN A 236 -20.92 -11.52 1.62
N PHE A 237 -20.33 -10.76 2.55
CA PHE A 237 -18.94 -10.32 2.42
C PHE A 237 -18.24 -10.20 3.77
N ASN A 238 -16.90 -10.22 3.75
CA ASN A 238 -16.07 -9.85 4.90
C ASN A 238 -15.05 -8.78 4.50
N LEU A 239 -14.65 -7.97 5.48
CA LEU A 239 -13.63 -6.94 5.36
C LEU A 239 -12.44 -7.31 6.25
N TYR A 240 -11.22 -7.17 5.72
CA TYR A 240 -9.98 -7.44 6.45
C TYR A 240 -9.07 -6.21 6.36
N PHE A 241 -8.71 -5.64 7.50
CA PHE A 241 -7.87 -4.45 7.57
C PHE A 241 -6.46 -4.84 7.99
N LEU A 242 -5.50 -4.63 7.09
CA LEU A 242 -4.09 -4.92 7.29
C LEU A 242 -3.28 -3.62 7.31
N GLY A 243 -2.16 -3.64 8.02
CA GLY A 243 -1.21 -2.54 8.02
C GLY A 243 -0.03 -2.84 8.93
N TYR A 244 0.76 -1.81 9.20
CA TYR A 244 1.90 -1.91 10.10
C TYR A 244 1.49 -1.38 11.50
N PRO A 245 1.56 -2.21 12.54
CA PRO A 245 1.08 -1.81 13.86
C PRO A 245 1.90 -0.67 14.48
N GLY A 246 3.17 -0.55 14.09
CA GLY A 246 4.12 0.42 14.62
C GLY A 246 4.22 0.37 16.14
N GLU A 247 4.64 1.49 16.74
CA GLU A 247 4.69 1.64 18.21
C GLU A 247 3.31 1.51 18.87
N LYS A 248 2.25 1.80 18.12
CA LYS A 248 0.87 1.72 18.59
C LYS A 248 0.38 0.27 18.79
N GLY A 249 1.11 -0.72 18.26
CA GLY A 249 0.73 -2.13 18.36
C GLY A 249 -0.55 -2.47 17.58
N ALA A 250 -1.08 -3.68 17.74
CA ALA A 250 -2.40 -4.03 17.22
C ALA A 250 -3.50 -3.52 18.18
N PRO A 251 -4.65 -3.05 17.68
CA PRO A 251 -5.72 -2.60 18.56
C PRO A 251 -6.29 -3.77 19.36
N THR A 252 -6.46 -3.59 20.68
CA THR A 252 -7.03 -4.61 21.59
C THR A 252 -8.49 -4.33 21.96
N SER A 253 -8.96 -3.11 21.72
CA SER A 253 -10.34 -2.67 21.97
C SER A 253 -10.66 -1.42 21.14
N SER A 254 -11.93 -1.04 21.07
CA SER A 254 -12.34 0.25 20.51
C SER A 254 -12.23 1.34 21.58
N ALA A 255 -11.27 2.25 21.45
CA ALA A 255 -11.05 3.32 22.43
C ALA A 255 -12.24 4.29 22.54
N ASN A 256 -12.99 4.49 21.45
CA ASN A 256 -14.04 5.52 21.36
C ASN A 256 -15.44 4.97 21.00
N GLY A 257 -15.64 3.65 21.00
CA GLY A 257 -16.90 3.03 20.61
C GLY A 257 -17.14 3.00 19.09
N VAL A 258 -16.11 3.29 18.28
CA VAL A 258 -16.12 3.22 16.81
C VAL A 258 -15.26 2.06 16.30
N ASN A 259 -15.00 2.00 14.99
CA ASN A 259 -14.00 1.09 14.44
C ASN A 259 -12.66 1.21 15.22
N PRO A 260 -12.08 0.11 15.77
CA PRO A 260 -10.83 0.13 16.53
C PRO A 260 -9.59 0.55 15.71
N THR A 261 -9.72 0.70 14.39
CA THR A 261 -8.68 1.24 13.51
C THR A 261 -8.97 2.65 13.00
N ALA A 262 -10.02 3.33 13.47
CA ALA A 262 -10.43 4.66 12.96
C ALA A 262 -9.36 5.75 13.14
N ASP A 263 -8.47 5.60 14.10
CA ASP A 263 -7.39 6.55 14.41
C ASP A 263 -6.03 6.15 13.82
N ARG A 264 -6.03 5.20 12.88
CA ARG A 264 -4.87 4.76 12.08
C ARG A 264 -4.75 5.57 10.79
N GLU A 265 -3.59 5.49 10.17
CA GLU A 265 -3.25 6.05 8.85
C GLU A 265 -2.61 4.92 8.03
N GLY A 266 -2.86 4.89 6.71
CA GLY A 266 -2.23 3.92 5.81
C GLY A 266 -2.56 2.45 6.08
N LEU A 267 -3.84 2.07 6.04
CA LEU A 267 -4.25 0.66 6.07
C LEU A 267 -4.67 0.17 4.68
N LEU A 268 -4.53 -1.14 4.49
CA LEU A 268 -5.14 -1.86 3.37
C LEU A 268 -6.41 -2.55 3.85
N GLU A 269 -7.55 -2.20 3.27
CA GLU A 269 -8.80 -2.94 3.43
C GLU A 269 -8.98 -3.91 2.26
N LEU A 270 -9.16 -5.19 2.58
CA LEU A 270 -9.49 -6.23 1.61
C LEU A 270 -10.96 -6.59 1.74
N THR A 271 -11.73 -6.40 0.68
CA THR A 271 -13.12 -6.85 0.61
C THR A 271 -13.21 -8.17 -0.14
N TRP A 272 -13.66 -9.20 0.55
CA TRP A 272 -13.94 -10.50 -0.04
C TRP A 272 -15.45 -10.75 -0.07
N ASN A 273 -16.00 -10.90 -1.28
CA ASN A 273 -17.39 -11.29 -1.51
C ASN A 273 -17.48 -12.82 -1.56
N TYR A 274 -18.45 -13.41 -0.86
CA TYR A 274 -18.48 -14.85 -0.69
C TYR A 274 -18.63 -15.60 -2.01
N GLY A 275 -17.82 -16.65 -2.19
CA GLY A 275 -17.88 -17.54 -3.34
C GLY A 275 -17.00 -17.12 -4.51
N THR A 276 -16.45 -15.91 -4.53
CA THR A 276 -15.54 -15.48 -5.61
C THR A 276 -14.30 -16.36 -5.71
N GLU A 277 -13.85 -16.93 -4.59
CA GLU A 277 -12.71 -17.85 -4.52
C GLU A 277 -12.98 -19.22 -5.17
N LYS A 278 -14.26 -19.57 -5.38
CA LYS A 278 -14.69 -20.85 -5.94
C LYS A 278 -14.91 -20.80 -7.45
N ASP A 279 -15.08 -19.60 -7.99
CA ASP A 279 -15.25 -19.39 -9.43
C ASP A 279 -13.87 -19.23 -10.08
N ALA A 280 -13.49 -20.19 -10.93
CA ALA A 280 -12.20 -20.17 -11.61
C ALA A 280 -12.04 -18.97 -12.56
N GLU A 281 -13.12 -18.54 -13.22
CA GLU A 281 -13.13 -17.50 -14.23
C GLU A 281 -13.32 -16.09 -13.63
N PHE A 282 -13.80 -16.01 -12.39
CA PHE A 282 -13.97 -14.74 -11.71
C PHE A 282 -12.64 -14.00 -11.51
N LYS A 283 -12.63 -12.70 -11.80
CA LYS A 283 -11.51 -11.79 -11.53
C LYS A 283 -12.03 -10.39 -11.26
N TYR A 284 -11.34 -9.65 -10.40
CA TYR A 284 -11.52 -8.21 -10.30
C TYR A 284 -10.64 -7.49 -11.33
N HIS A 285 -11.05 -6.29 -11.72
CA HIS A 285 -10.28 -5.38 -12.55
C HIS A 285 -9.15 -4.76 -11.73
N ASN A 286 -7.91 -4.88 -12.22
CA ASN A 286 -6.71 -4.41 -11.50
C ASN A 286 -6.53 -2.88 -11.52
N GLY A 287 -7.28 -2.17 -12.38
CA GLY A 287 -7.24 -0.70 -12.53
C GLY A 287 -6.21 -0.18 -13.56
N ASN A 288 -5.27 -1.02 -14.00
CA ASN A 288 -4.27 -0.67 -15.02
C ASN A 288 -4.61 -1.18 -16.43
N ASP A 289 -5.41 -2.23 -16.53
CA ASP A 289 -6.04 -2.62 -17.80
C ASP A 289 -7.09 -1.58 -18.22
N GLU A 290 -7.44 -1.56 -19.50
CA GLU A 290 -8.47 -0.62 -19.99
C GLU A 290 -9.88 -1.07 -19.60
N PRO A 291 -10.74 -0.16 -19.09
CA PRO A 291 -10.47 1.25 -18.82
C PRO A 291 -9.68 1.48 -17.52
N GLN A 292 -8.67 2.35 -17.60
CA GLN A 292 -7.77 2.62 -16.47
C GLN A 292 -8.40 3.48 -15.37
N GLY A 293 -7.91 3.33 -14.15
CA GLY A 293 -8.26 4.19 -13.01
C GLY A 293 -7.22 4.07 -11.89
N PHE A 294 -7.55 3.30 -10.85
CA PHE A 294 -6.60 2.93 -9.79
C PHE A 294 -5.31 2.33 -10.37
N GLY A 295 -4.14 2.78 -9.93
CA GLY A 295 -2.86 2.26 -10.42
C GLY A 295 -2.24 1.27 -9.46
N HIS A 296 -1.94 1.69 -8.24
CA HIS A 296 -1.22 0.83 -7.29
C HIS A 296 -1.41 1.28 -5.85
N ILE A 297 -1.14 0.36 -4.93
CA ILE A 297 -0.71 0.72 -3.58
C ILE A 297 0.81 0.78 -3.55
N CYS A 298 1.40 1.51 -2.61
CA CYS A 298 2.85 1.56 -2.44
C CYS A 298 3.27 1.22 -1.03
N ILE A 299 4.33 0.42 -0.92
CA ILE A 299 4.98 0.08 0.33
C ILE A 299 6.39 0.67 0.33
N SER A 300 6.68 1.55 1.29
CA SER A 300 8.05 2.01 1.50
C SER A 300 8.79 1.05 2.43
N VAL A 301 10.06 0.78 2.10
CA VAL A 301 10.89 -0.25 2.76
C VAL A 301 12.20 0.35 3.28
N ASP A 302 12.84 -0.31 4.26
CA ASP A 302 14.12 0.14 4.82
C ASP A 302 15.30 0.00 3.85
N ASP A 303 15.33 -1.07 3.07
CA ASP A 303 16.37 -1.33 2.08
C ASP A 303 15.77 -1.97 0.85
N LEU A 304 15.62 -1.19 -0.21
CA LEU A 304 14.95 -1.63 -1.44
C LEU A 304 15.63 -2.83 -2.13
N ASP A 305 16.96 -2.93 -2.08
CA ASP A 305 17.66 -4.07 -2.69
C ASP A 305 17.47 -5.34 -1.84
N ALA A 306 17.55 -5.23 -0.51
CA ALA A 306 17.32 -6.35 0.39
C ALA A 306 15.84 -6.83 0.34
N ALA A 307 14.89 -5.90 0.26
CA ALA A 307 13.48 -6.18 0.04
C ALA A 307 13.27 -6.94 -1.27
N CYS A 308 13.82 -6.42 -2.38
CA CYS A 308 13.71 -7.08 -3.67
C CYS A 308 14.32 -8.49 -3.67
N LYS A 309 15.49 -8.67 -3.06
CA LYS A 309 16.11 -10.00 -2.90
C LYS A 309 15.18 -10.96 -2.15
N ARG A 310 14.59 -10.51 -1.04
CA ARG A 310 13.61 -11.32 -0.30
C ARG A 310 12.40 -11.70 -1.16
N PHE A 311 11.90 -10.77 -1.97
CA PHE A 311 10.80 -11.02 -2.89
C PHE A 311 11.15 -12.05 -3.97
N GLU A 312 12.40 -12.09 -4.45
CA GLU A 312 12.88 -13.17 -5.33
C GLU A 312 12.86 -14.53 -4.63
N GLU A 313 13.36 -14.59 -3.41
CA GLU A 313 13.42 -15.83 -2.61
C GLU A 313 12.02 -16.39 -2.31
N LEU A 314 11.02 -15.51 -2.18
CA LEU A 314 9.61 -15.89 -2.01
C LEU A 314 8.88 -16.22 -3.33
N GLY A 315 9.52 -16.02 -4.48
CA GLY A 315 8.93 -16.31 -5.78
C GLY A 315 7.69 -15.46 -6.10
N VAL A 316 7.69 -14.17 -5.73
CA VAL A 316 6.56 -13.28 -6.04
C VAL A 316 6.40 -13.08 -7.56
N ASN A 317 5.20 -12.70 -7.97
CA ASN A 317 4.97 -12.28 -9.35
C ASN A 317 5.44 -10.84 -9.56
N TRP A 318 6.36 -10.63 -10.50
CA TRP A 318 6.92 -9.31 -10.78
C TRP A 318 6.18 -8.62 -11.91
N LYS A 319 5.87 -7.33 -11.72
CA LYS A 319 5.50 -6.44 -12.82
C LYS A 319 6.70 -5.70 -13.39
N LYS A 320 7.63 -5.29 -12.52
CA LYS A 320 8.88 -4.63 -12.88
C LYS A 320 9.93 -4.84 -11.78
N ARG A 321 11.09 -5.35 -12.15
CA ARG A 321 12.27 -5.46 -11.29
C ARG A 321 13.07 -4.15 -11.25
N LEU A 322 13.97 -4.03 -10.28
CA LEU A 322 14.96 -2.95 -10.27
C LEU A 322 15.89 -3.05 -11.49
N THR A 323 16.21 -4.25 -11.96
CA THR A 323 17.09 -4.47 -13.13
C THR A 323 16.41 -4.16 -14.46
N GLU A 324 15.10 -3.94 -14.50
CA GLU A 324 14.31 -3.70 -15.70
C GLU A 324 14.02 -2.21 -15.92
N GLY A 325 13.80 -1.80 -17.18
CA GLY A 325 13.50 -0.42 -17.56
C GLY A 325 14.63 0.58 -17.28
N ARG A 326 14.35 1.89 -17.44
CA ARG A 326 15.30 2.97 -17.17
C ARG A 326 15.34 3.35 -15.68
N MET A 327 14.19 3.31 -15.00
CA MET A 327 14.07 3.68 -13.59
C MET A 327 14.53 2.53 -12.68
N LYS A 328 15.61 2.74 -11.91
CA LYS A 328 16.23 1.76 -11.01
C LYS A 328 15.92 1.99 -9.52
N THR A 329 15.03 2.95 -9.25
CA THR A 329 14.68 3.45 -7.92
C THR A 329 13.35 2.91 -7.39
N VAL A 330 12.63 2.15 -8.24
CA VAL A 330 11.28 1.64 -7.98
C VAL A 330 11.13 0.23 -8.52
N ALA A 331 10.42 -0.61 -7.79
CA ALA A 331 10.01 -1.95 -8.20
C ALA A 331 8.48 -2.08 -8.16
N PHE A 332 7.92 -2.99 -8.97
CA PHE A 332 6.50 -3.34 -8.94
C PHE A 332 6.29 -4.84 -8.85
N ILE A 333 5.44 -5.24 -7.91
CA ILE A 333 5.03 -6.62 -7.64
C ILE A 333 3.53 -6.73 -7.91
N LEU A 334 3.08 -7.91 -8.34
CA LEU A 334 1.68 -8.24 -8.48
C LEU A 334 1.20 -9.04 -7.27
N ASP A 335 0.08 -8.61 -6.69
CA ASP A 335 -0.63 -9.40 -5.69
C ASP A 335 -1.37 -10.60 -6.35
N PRO A 336 -2.04 -11.48 -5.57
CA PRO A 336 -2.77 -12.62 -6.10
C PRO A 336 -3.90 -12.29 -7.09
N ASP A 337 -4.42 -11.05 -7.05
CA ASP A 337 -5.48 -10.54 -7.90
C ASP A 337 -4.94 -9.63 -9.04
N ASN A 338 -3.62 -9.55 -9.19
CA ASN A 338 -2.87 -8.72 -10.15
C ASN A 338 -2.96 -7.20 -9.93
N TYR A 339 -3.31 -6.74 -8.72
CA TYR A 339 -3.07 -5.35 -8.36
C TYR A 339 -1.57 -5.08 -8.29
N TRP A 340 -1.17 -3.90 -8.74
CA TRP A 340 0.24 -3.50 -8.68
C TRP A 340 0.56 -2.96 -7.30
N ILE A 341 1.72 -3.35 -6.80
CA ILE A 341 2.30 -2.87 -5.56
C ILE A 341 3.64 -2.26 -5.89
N GLU A 342 3.71 -0.94 -5.79
CA GLU A 342 4.97 -0.21 -5.88
C GLU A 342 5.79 -0.43 -4.60
N VAL A 343 7.09 -0.59 -4.76
CA VAL A 343 8.04 -0.68 -3.64
C VAL A 343 9.09 0.40 -3.81
N ILE A 344 9.17 1.29 -2.81
CA ILE A 344 10.08 2.43 -2.79
C ILE A 344 11.02 2.39 -1.59
N GLN A 345 12.19 2.99 -1.73
CA GLN A 345 13.09 3.22 -0.62
C GLN A 345 12.49 4.26 0.33
N ASN A 346 12.45 3.97 1.63
CA ASN A 346 12.27 4.98 2.65
C ASN A 346 13.58 5.76 2.84
N GLU A 347 13.65 6.97 2.28
CA GLU A 347 14.84 7.81 2.24
C GLU A 347 15.31 8.30 3.63
N LYS A 348 14.47 8.23 4.67
CA LYS A 348 14.90 8.50 6.06
C LYS A 348 15.81 7.40 6.61
N LEU A 349 15.59 6.16 6.19
CA LEU A 349 16.31 4.99 6.71
C LEU A 349 17.59 4.73 5.90
N LYS A 350 17.51 4.86 4.58
CA LYS A 350 18.63 4.70 3.66
C LYS A 350 18.36 5.55 2.43
N SER A 351 19.31 6.40 2.06
CA SER A 351 19.16 7.20 0.85
C SER A 351 19.47 6.39 -0.41
N ARG A 352 18.65 6.52 -1.44
CA ARG A 352 18.83 5.84 -2.75
C ARG A 352 18.49 6.75 -3.91
N ALA A 353 17.27 7.23 -3.92
CA ALA A 353 16.68 7.97 -5.01
C ALA A 353 16.56 9.40 -4.50
N ASN A 354 17.48 10.27 -4.91
CA ASN A 354 17.40 11.68 -4.60
C ASN A 354 16.24 12.30 -5.41
N TRP A 355 15.00 11.98 -5.00
CA TRP A 355 13.74 12.17 -5.71
C TRP A 355 13.43 13.62 -6.05
#